data_AF-A0A8T6Q1Q9-F1
#
_entry.id   AF-A0A8T6Q1Q9-F1
#
_cell.length_a   1.000
_cell.length_b   1.000
_cell.length_c   1.000
_cell.angle_alpha   90.00
_cell.angle_beta   90.00
_cell.angle_gamma   90.00
#
_symmetry.space_group_name_H-M   'P 1'
#
loop_
_entity.id
_entity.type
_entity.pdbx_description
1 polymer ?
#
loop_
_entity_poly.entity_id
_entity_poly.type
_entity_poly.pdbx_seq_one_letter_code
_entity_poly.pdbx_strand_id
1 'polypeptide(L)'
;INGLPLVVFEFKSAVREQEANIGDAWKQLCKRYRRDIPQLFIYNALCIISDGVNNRMGNLFAPYEYFYSWRKVTGNENREQDGIPSLHSMIQGLFHPVRLLDVIKNFICFPDKAMHEVKICCRYPQYSAARKLYYSIKQARKPFGSGKGGTYFGATGCGKSYTMQFLTRLLMKSVEFASPTIVLITDRTDLDDRLSAQMCNAKTYIG
;
A
#
# COMPACT_ATOMS: atom_id res chain seq x y z
N ILE A 1 -11.90 11.63 6.40
CA ILE A 1 -12.56 11.73 5.08
C ILE A 1 -14.05 11.47 5.31
N ASN A 2 -14.95 12.38 4.91
CA ASN A 2 -16.40 12.31 5.21
C ASN A 2 -16.71 12.09 6.70
N GLY A 3 -16.00 12.80 7.59
CA GLY A 3 -16.12 12.63 9.05
C GLY A 3 -15.42 11.39 9.64
N LEU A 4 -14.97 10.43 8.82
CA LEU A 4 -14.31 9.22 9.30
C LEU A 4 -12.81 9.43 9.60
N PRO A 5 -12.28 8.94 10.74
CA PRO A 5 -10.86 9.03 11.11
C PRO A 5 -10.02 7.96 10.39
N LEU A 6 -9.83 8.13 9.08
CA LEU A 6 -9.14 7.12 8.26
C LEU A 6 -7.62 7.08 8.47
N VAL A 7 -7.00 8.16 8.94
CA VAL A 7 -5.55 8.21 9.15
C VAL A 7 -5.26 8.84 10.50
N VAL A 8 -4.36 8.21 11.26
CA VAL A 8 -3.89 8.72 12.54
C VAL A 8 -2.38 8.88 12.46
N PHE A 9 -1.90 10.05 12.89
CA PHE A 9 -0.48 10.37 13.01
C PHE A 9 -0.09 10.36 14.48
N GLU A 10 1.02 9.72 14.80
CA GLU A 10 1.69 9.86 16.10
C GLU A 10 3.07 10.47 15.88
N PHE A 11 3.25 11.66 16.44
CA PHE A 11 4.49 12.42 16.33
C PHE A 11 5.36 12.29 17.58
N LYS A 12 6.67 12.32 17.36
CA LYS A 12 7.71 12.37 18.38
C LYS A 12 8.64 13.55 18.16
N SER A 13 9.43 13.85 19.18
CA SER A 13 10.41 14.92 19.11
C SER A 13 11.66 14.44 18.37
N ALA A 14 12.06 15.16 17.32
CA ALA A 14 13.34 14.94 16.65
C ALA A 14 14.56 15.15 17.57
N VAL A 15 14.40 15.89 18.68
CA VAL A 15 15.51 16.30 19.56
C VAL A 15 15.70 15.32 20.73
N ARG A 16 14.68 14.55 21.07
CA ARG A 16 14.69 13.62 22.22
C ARG A 16 14.61 12.16 21.76
N GLU A 17 15.37 11.79 20.73
CA GLU A 17 15.32 10.45 20.11
C GLU A 17 15.62 9.32 21.13
N GLN A 18 16.53 9.57 22.08
CA GLN A 18 16.88 8.60 23.12
C GLN A 18 15.73 8.32 24.11
N GLU A 19 14.82 9.27 24.28
CA GLU A 19 13.70 9.17 25.22
C GLU A 19 12.37 8.79 24.53
N ALA A 20 12.22 9.16 23.26
CA ALA A 20 10.96 9.06 22.54
C ALA A 20 11.20 8.95 21.02
N ASN A 21 11.43 7.72 20.54
CA ASN A 21 11.65 7.46 19.11
C ASN A 21 10.37 7.02 18.38
N ILE A 22 10.44 6.92 17.05
CA ILE A 22 9.33 6.47 16.21
C ILE A 22 8.84 5.03 16.53
N GLY A 23 9.67 4.20 17.16
CA GLY A 23 9.25 2.90 17.68
C GLY A 23 8.28 3.03 18.86
N ASP A 24 8.43 4.05 19.70
CA ASP A 24 7.48 4.34 20.78
C ASP A 24 6.16 4.90 20.23
N ALA A 25 6.20 5.69 19.16
CA ALA A 25 5.01 6.08 18.40
C ALA A 25 4.24 4.84 17.90
N TRP A 26 4.95 3.85 17.36
CA TRP A 26 4.33 2.59 16.94
C TRP A 26 3.71 1.83 18.13
N LYS A 27 4.42 1.73 19.26
CA LYS A 27 3.86 1.09 20.48
C LYS A 27 2.59 1.80 20.95
N GLN A 28 2.54 3.12 20.86
CA GLN A 28 1.35 3.87 21.23
C GLN A 28 0.19 3.60 20.28
N LEU A 29 0.37 3.75 18.96
CA LEU A 29 -0.70 3.49 18.01
C LEU A 29 -1.18 2.03 18.06
N CYS A 30 -0.26 1.09 17.88
CA CYS A 30 -0.60 -0.32 17.61
C CYS A 30 -0.83 -1.15 18.88
N LYS A 31 -0.45 -0.66 20.06
CA LYS A 31 -0.71 -1.35 21.34
C LYS A 31 -1.56 -0.51 22.29
N ARG A 32 -1.10 0.68 22.67
CA ARG A 32 -1.74 1.48 23.74
C ARG A 32 -3.08 2.06 23.32
N TYR A 33 -3.11 2.89 22.28
CA TYR A 33 -4.33 3.53 21.79
C TYR A 33 -5.31 2.53 21.24
N ARG A 34 -4.82 1.48 20.59
CA ARG A 34 -5.66 0.35 20.19
C ARG A 34 -6.44 -0.26 21.36
N ARG A 35 -5.81 -0.40 22.53
CA ARG A 35 -6.43 -0.92 23.75
C ARG A 35 -7.30 0.12 24.45
N ASP A 36 -6.81 1.35 24.56
CA ASP A 36 -7.39 2.39 25.43
C ASP A 36 -8.50 3.20 24.72
N ILE A 37 -8.41 3.38 23.41
CA ILE A 37 -9.36 4.14 22.57
C ILE A 37 -9.70 3.41 21.25
N PRO A 38 -10.21 2.15 21.30
CA PRO A 38 -10.44 1.34 20.10
C PRO A 38 -11.40 1.98 19.09
N GLN A 39 -12.33 2.83 19.54
CA GLN A 39 -13.31 3.51 18.69
C GLN A 39 -12.65 4.41 17.64
N LEU A 40 -11.48 4.98 17.93
CA LEU A 40 -10.71 5.78 16.97
C LEU A 40 -10.30 4.95 15.74
N PHE A 41 -10.14 3.64 15.92
CA PHE A 41 -9.55 2.76 14.92
C PHE A 41 -10.53 1.90 14.13
N ILE A 42 -11.84 2.00 14.38
CA ILE A 42 -12.88 1.25 13.66
C ILE A 42 -12.76 1.47 12.14
N TYR A 43 -12.58 2.72 11.72
CA TYR A 43 -12.44 3.09 10.30
C TYR A 43 -11.00 3.35 9.88
N ASN A 44 -10.02 3.13 10.76
CA ASN A 44 -8.64 3.47 10.47
C ASN A 44 -8.14 2.67 9.26
N ALA A 45 -7.65 3.39 8.26
CA ALA A 45 -7.00 2.83 7.09
C ALA A 45 -5.48 2.74 7.30
N LEU A 46 -4.87 3.85 7.74
CA LEU A 46 -3.42 3.99 7.84
C LEU A 46 -2.97 4.58 9.17
N CYS A 47 -1.79 4.18 9.62
CA CYS A 47 -1.10 4.73 10.78
C CYS A 47 0.23 5.33 10.33
N ILE A 48 0.49 6.58 10.74
CA ILE A 48 1.76 7.27 10.46
C ILE A 48 2.52 7.45 11.76
N ILE A 49 3.79 7.08 11.75
CA ILE A 49 4.74 7.37 12.82
C ILE A 49 5.79 8.33 12.28
N SER A 50 6.08 9.38 13.03
CA SER A 50 6.99 10.43 12.59
C SER A 50 7.68 11.09 13.77
N ASP A 51 8.94 11.49 13.59
CA ASP A 51 9.61 12.48 14.45
C ASP A 51 9.95 13.78 13.69
N GLY A 52 9.45 13.91 12.46
CA GLY A 52 9.79 14.97 11.50
C GLY A 52 10.92 14.59 10.53
N VAL A 53 11.88 13.76 10.95
CA VAL A 53 13.04 13.32 10.16
C VAL A 53 12.81 11.92 9.61
N ASN A 54 12.38 11.00 10.46
CA ASN A 54 12.05 9.63 10.18
C ASN A 54 10.54 9.50 10.07
N ASN A 55 10.05 9.14 8.88
CA ASN A 55 8.62 9.11 8.58
C ASN A 55 8.25 7.76 8.00
N ARG A 56 7.32 7.04 8.63
CA ARG A 56 6.88 5.73 8.16
C ARG A 56 5.37 5.59 8.22
N MET A 57 4.82 4.92 7.21
CA MET A 57 3.42 4.56 7.09
C MET A 57 3.29 3.04 7.27
N GLY A 58 2.30 2.63 8.04
CA GLY A 58 1.86 1.25 8.14
C GLY A 58 0.38 1.20 8.45
N ASN A 59 -0.04 0.14 9.14
CA ASN A 59 -1.39 0.01 9.66
C ASN A 59 -1.37 -0.54 11.08
N LEU A 60 -2.52 -0.45 11.74
CA LEU A 60 -2.72 -0.81 13.15
C LEU A 60 -2.28 -2.23 13.53
N PHE A 61 -2.38 -3.18 12.59
CA PHE A 61 -2.11 -4.59 12.85
C PHE A 61 -0.69 -5.01 12.42
N ALA A 62 0.03 -4.13 11.73
CA ALA A 62 1.34 -4.44 11.19
C ALA A 62 2.44 -4.36 12.27
N PRO A 63 3.36 -5.34 12.32
CA PRO A 63 4.61 -5.20 13.07
C PRO A 63 5.41 -3.99 12.62
N TYR A 64 6.30 -3.49 13.50
CA TYR A 64 7.08 -2.27 13.27
C TYR A 64 7.95 -2.36 11.99
N GLU A 65 8.51 -3.52 11.67
CA GLU A 65 9.31 -3.74 10.45
C GLU A 65 8.53 -3.58 9.13
N TYR A 66 7.18 -3.58 9.20
CA TYR A 66 6.29 -3.37 8.06
C TYR A 66 5.77 -1.93 7.94
N PHE A 67 6.31 -1.00 8.74
CA PHE A 67 6.13 0.42 8.54
C PHE A 67 7.21 0.93 7.58
N TYR A 68 6.79 1.48 6.44
CA TYR A 68 7.68 1.90 5.35
C TYR A 68 7.55 3.39 5.06
N SER A 69 8.64 4.03 4.65
CA SER A 69 8.62 5.42 4.22
C SER A 69 7.96 5.58 2.85
N TRP A 70 7.26 6.69 2.66
CA TRP A 70 6.73 7.13 1.37
C TRP A 70 7.66 8.21 0.80
N ARG A 71 8.56 7.82 -0.10
CA ARG A 71 9.75 8.63 -0.45
C ARG A 71 9.66 9.41 -1.77
N LYS A 72 8.53 9.35 -2.47
CA LYS A 72 8.33 9.98 -3.78
C LYS A 72 6.94 10.60 -3.89
N VAL A 73 6.84 11.77 -4.53
CA VAL A 73 5.55 12.46 -4.71
C VAL A 73 4.76 11.82 -5.83
N THR A 74 5.37 11.66 -7.00
CA THR A 74 4.74 11.17 -8.23
C THR A 74 5.14 9.74 -8.59
N GLY A 75 6.30 9.27 -8.10
CA GLY A 75 6.88 7.99 -8.47
C GLY A 75 7.72 8.03 -9.76
N ASN A 76 7.92 9.22 -10.33
CA ASN A 76 8.75 9.48 -11.51
C ASN A 76 10.08 10.16 -11.16
N GLU A 77 10.26 10.57 -9.92
CA GLU A 77 11.48 11.21 -9.45
C GLU A 77 12.66 10.24 -9.54
N ASN A 78 13.81 10.74 -10.01
CA ASN A 78 15.03 9.94 -10.13
C ASN A 78 15.64 9.58 -8.77
N ARG A 79 15.37 10.38 -7.73
CA ARG A 79 15.91 10.19 -6.38
C ARG A 79 14.78 10.01 -5.38
N GLU A 80 15.00 9.10 -4.45
CA GLU A 80 14.18 8.99 -3.24
C GLU A 80 14.54 10.13 -2.27
N GLN A 81 13.57 10.57 -1.49
CA GLN A 81 13.76 11.58 -0.45
C GLN A 81 13.90 10.89 0.92
N ASP A 82 14.88 11.32 1.70
CA ASP A 82 15.16 10.85 3.06
C ASP A 82 15.23 12.04 4.03
N GLY A 83 15.18 11.77 5.34
CA GLY A 83 15.15 12.81 6.37
C GLY A 83 13.90 13.69 6.28
N ILE A 84 14.04 14.99 6.61
CA ILE A 84 12.94 15.96 6.57
C ILE A 84 12.22 16.01 5.19
N PRO A 85 12.93 16.02 4.04
CA PRO A 85 12.30 15.91 2.72
C PRO A 85 11.37 14.70 2.54
N SER A 86 11.58 13.61 3.27
CA SER A 86 10.71 12.44 3.20
C SER A 86 9.31 12.71 3.79
N LEU A 87 9.19 13.57 4.80
CA LEU A 87 7.88 13.99 5.33
C LEU A 87 7.11 14.79 4.28
N HIS A 88 7.77 15.79 3.66
CA HIS A 88 7.16 16.57 2.58
C HIS A 88 6.73 15.67 1.42
N SER A 89 7.55 14.70 1.05
CA SER A 89 7.24 13.73 0.00
C SER A 89 6.08 12.83 0.36
N MET A 90 5.94 12.43 1.62
CA MET A 90 4.78 11.66 2.10
C MET A 90 3.51 12.50 2.03
N ILE A 91 3.54 13.75 2.50
CA ILE A 91 2.38 14.65 2.49
C ILE A 91 1.94 14.97 1.05
N GLN A 92 2.86 15.42 0.20
CA GLN A 92 2.55 15.73 -1.20
C GLN A 92 2.28 14.47 -2.03
N GLY A 93 2.89 13.35 -1.65
CA GLY A 93 2.69 12.04 -2.24
C GLY A 93 1.42 11.38 -1.71
N LEU A 94 1.56 10.48 -0.74
CA LEU A 94 0.47 9.70 -0.17
C LEU A 94 -0.79 10.52 0.15
N PHE A 95 -0.63 11.71 0.75
CA PHE A 95 -1.76 12.54 1.21
C PHE A 95 -2.34 13.49 0.16
N HIS A 96 -1.87 13.46 -1.09
CA HIS A 96 -2.59 14.13 -2.17
C HIS A 96 -4.03 13.57 -2.24
N PRO A 97 -5.08 14.40 -2.24
CA PRO A 97 -6.47 13.94 -2.03
C PRO A 97 -6.90 12.77 -2.93
N VAL A 98 -6.58 12.88 -4.23
CA VAL A 98 -6.87 11.82 -5.22
C VAL A 98 -6.11 10.52 -4.92
N ARG A 99 -4.84 10.63 -4.52
CA ARG A 99 -3.97 9.49 -4.24
C ARG A 99 -4.37 8.80 -2.94
N LEU A 100 -4.69 9.56 -1.90
CA LEU A 100 -5.13 9.01 -0.62
C LEU A 100 -6.41 8.19 -0.78
N LEU A 101 -7.41 8.74 -1.48
CA LEU A 101 -8.65 8.02 -1.78
C LEU A 101 -8.39 6.75 -2.58
N ASP A 102 -7.47 6.82 -3.54
CA ASP A 102 -7.09 5.68 -4.33
C ASP A 102 -6.41 4.58 -3.50
N VAL A 103 -5.44 4.96 -2.67
CA VAL A 103 -4.74 4.04 -1.76
C VAL A 103 -5.73 3.33 -0.85
N ILE A 104 -6.64 4.09 -0.22
CA ILE A 104 -7.64 3.54 0.70
C ILE A 104 -8.59 2.58 -0.03
N LYS A 105 -9.01 2.90 -1.25
CA LYS A 105 -9.98 2.11 -2.01
C LYS A 105 -9.39 0.85 -2.66
N ASN A 106 -8.16 0.95 -3.16
CA ASN A 106 -7.59 -0.01 -4.10
C ASN A 106 -6.25 -0.61 -3.69
N PHE A 107 -5.70 -0.22 -2.54
CA PHE A 107 -4.37 -0.66 -2.09
C PHE A 107 -4.33 -1.07 -0.62
N ILE A 108 -5.49 -1.32 -0.03
CA ILE A 108 -5.66 -1.93 1.29
C ILE A 108 -6.47 -3.21 1.11
N CYS A 109 -5.84 -4.35 1.39
CA CYS A 109 -6.45 -5.67 1.30
C CYS A 109 -6.63 -6.26 2.70
N PHE A 110 -7.84 -6.73 2.96
CA PHE A 110 -8.15 -7.60 4.10
C PHE A 110 -8.28 -9.01 3.54
N PRO A 111 -7.41 -9.97 3.94
CA PRO A 111 -7.51 -11.33 3.43
C PRO A 111 -8.81 -12.01 3.87
N ASP A 112 -9.42 -12.78 2.97
CA ASP A 112 -10.74 -13.38 3.15
C ASP A 112 -10.78 -14.41 4.29
N LYS A 113 -9.67 -15.15 4.50
CA LYS A 113 -9.55 -16.25 5.47
C LYS A 113 -8.47 -15.97 6.52
N ALA A 114 -8.41 -14.74 7.04
CA ALA A 114 -7.48 -14.41 8.11
C ALA A 114 -8.00 -14.92 9.47
N MET A 115 -7.21 -15.76 10.15
CA MET A 115 -7.52 -16.23 11.53
C MET A 115 -7.25 -15.18 12.61
N HIS A 116 -6.57 -14.10 12.24
CA HIS A 116 -6.21 -12.95 13.08
C HIS A 116 -6.38 -11.68 12.28
N GLU A 117 -6.32 -10.51 12.93
CA GLU A 117 -6.49 -9.24 12.22
C GLU A 117 -5.28 -8.99 11.32
N VAL A 118 -5.48 -9.19 10.01
CA VAL A 118 -4.50 -8.92 8.98
C VAL A 118 -5.03 -7.84 8.06
N LYS A 119 -4.22 -6.78 7.91
CA LYS A 119 -4.44 -5.73 6.92
C LYS A 119 -3.16 -5.53 6.14
N ILE A 120 -3.27 -5.61 4.81
CA ILE A 120 -2.15 -5.47 3.88
C ILE A 120 -2.29 -4.12 3.21
N CYS A 121 -1.31 -3.25 3.40
CA CYS A 121 -1.22 -1.95 2.74
C CYS A 121 -0.07 -1.96 1.74
N CYS A 122 -0.24 -1.31 0.59
CA CYS A 122 0.83 -1.21 -0.38
C CYS A 122 2.02 -0.39 0.13
N ARG A 123 3.21 -0.71 -0.39
CA ARG A 123 4.36 0.21 -0.36
C ARG A 123 4.27 1.19 -1.53
N TYR A 124 4.89 2.36 -1.40
CA TYR A 124 4.89 3.39 -2.44
C TYR A 124 5.35 2.88 -3.84
N PRO A 125 6.35 1.97 -3.97
CA PRO A 125 6.76 1.46 -5.29
C PRO A 125 5.71 0.54 -5.88
N GLN A 126 4.99 -0.23 -5.05
CA GLN A 126 3.93 -1.15 -5.50
C GLN A 126 2.73 -0.35 -6.01
N TYR A 127 2.34 0.73 -5.31
CA TYR A 127 1.33 1.68 -5.78
C TYR A 127 1.71 2.24 -7.17
N SER A 128 2.92 2.78 -7.27
CA SER A 128 3.42 3.41 -8.48
C SER A 128 3.49 2.42 -9.64
N ALA A 129 3.99 1.20 -9.38
CA ALA A 129 4.08 0.13 -10.37
C ALA A 129 2.71 -0.33 -10.87
N ALA A 130 1.78 -0.65 -9.97
CA ALA A 130 0.44 -1.10 -10.35
C ALA A 130 -0.30 -0.03 -11.16
N ARG A 131 -0.17 1.25 -10.80
CA ARG A 131 -0.77 2.35 -11.57
C ARG A 131 -0.14 2.53 -12.94
N LYS A 132 1.19 2.48 -13.05
CA LYS A 132 1.89 2.54 -14.34
C LYS A 132 1.49 1.38 -15.25
N LEU A 133 1.41 0.16 -14.70
CA LEU A 133 0.96 -1.03 -15.43
C LEU A 133 -0.49 -0.90 -15.90
N TYR A 134 -1.39 -0.46 -15.03
CA TYR A 134 -2.79 -0.22 -15.38
C TYR A 134 -2.94 0.74 -16.59
N TYR A 135 -2.23 1.87 -16.57
CA TYR A 135 -2.30 2.83 -17.67
C TYR A 135 -1.62 2.32 -18.95
N SER A 136 -0.51 1.59 -18.82
CA SER A 136 0.15 0.94 -19.95
C SER A 136 -0.80 -0.06 -20.65
N ILE A 137 -1.48 -0.91 -19.87
CA ILE A 137 -2.49 -1.85 -20.39
C ILE A 137 -3.65 -1.10 -21.05
N LYS A 138 -4.14 -0.01 -20.44
CA LYS A 138 -5.21 0.81 -21.00
C LYS A 138 -4.84 1.37 -22.37
N GLN A 139 -3.62 1.90 -22.51
CA GLN A 139 -3.11 2.46 -23.76
C GLN A 139 -2.87 1.40 -24.83
N ALA A 140 -2.37 0.22 -24.44
CA ALA A 140 -2.07 -0.84 -25.38
C ALA A 140 -3.32 -1.59 -25.90
N ARG A 141 -4.49 -1.39 -25.30
CA ARG A 141 -5.71 -2.13 -25.65
C ARG A 141 -6.19 -1.85 -27.09
N LYS A 142 -6.55 -2.90 -27.82
CA LYS A 142 -7.23 -2.81 -29.12
C LYS A 142 -8.63 -2.17 -28.97
N PRO A 143 -9.17 -1.51 -30.02
CA PRO A 143 -8.66 -1.46 -31.40
C PRO A 143 -7.56 -0.41 -31.63
N PHE A 144 -7.36 0.54 -30.71
CA PHE A 144 -6.47 1.69 -30.94
C PHE A 144 -5.01 1.42 -30.57
N GLY A 145 -4.75 0.55 -29.60
CA GLY A 145 -3.42 0.12 -29.18
C GLY A 145 -2.94 -1.15 -29.89
N SER A 146 -1.67 -1.50 -29.67
CA SER A 146 -1.00 -2.64 -30.31
C SER A 146 -1.54 -4.02 -29.88
N GLY A 147 -2.28 -4.09 -28.77
CA GLY A 147 -2.67 -5.32 -28.09
C GLY A 147 -1.53 -5.99 -27.32
N LYS A 148 -0.33 -5.40 -27.28
CA LYS A 148 0.84 -5.97 -26.60
C LYS A 148 0.90 -5.49 -25.15
N GLY A 149 1.24 -6.39 -24.23
CA GLY A 149 1.51 -6.04 -22.83
C GLY A 149 2.85 -5.31 -22.64
N GLY A 150 3.28 -5.21 -21.39
CA GLY A 150 4.59 -4.68 -21.02
C GLY A 150 5.24 -5.48 -19.91
N THR A 151 6.48 -5.12 -19.58
CA THR A 151 7.28 -5.83 -18.56
C THR A 151 7.40 -5.00 -17.30
N TYR A 152 7.20 -5.63 -16.14
CA TYR A 152 7.53 -5.05 -14.84
C TYR A 152 8.77 -5.74 -14.27
N PHE A 153 9.83 -4.97 -14.06
CA PHE A 153 11.04 -5.44 -13.39
C PHE A 153 11.05 -4.97 -11.94
N GLY A 154 11.14 -5.91 -11.00
CA GLY A 154 11.24 -5.63 -9.58
C GLY A 154 12.23 -6.59 -8.92
N ALA A 155 13.06 -6.05 -8.02
CA ALA A 155 14.04 -6.83 -7.27
C ALA A 155 13.40 -8.02 -6.52
N THR A 156 14.20 -9.03 -6.18
CA THR A 156 13.74 -10.15 -5.34
C THR A 156 13.31 -9.61 -3.97
N GLY A 157 12.18 -10.09 -3.43
CA GLY A 157 11.66 -9.63 -2.14
C GLY A 157 10.91 -8.28 -2.14
N CYS A 158 10.78 -7.59 -3.28
CA CYS A 158 10.04 -6.30 -3.32
C CYS A 158 8.51 -6.45 -3.21
N GLY A 159 7.99 -7.68 -3.14
CA GLY A 159 6.57 -7.98 -3.08
C GLY A 159 5.88 -7.91 -4.44
N LYS A 160 6.51 -8.46 -5.50
CA LYS A 160 5.93 -8.53 -6.85
C LYS A 160 4.53 -9.15 -6.87
N SER A 161 4.31 -10.21 -6.08
CA SER A 161 3.00 -10.87 -5.95
C SER A 161 1.91 -9.92 -5.43
N TYR A 162 2.26 -9.00 -4.53
CA TYR A 162 1.31 -7.95 -4.10
C TYR A 162 1.08 -6.91 -5.18
N THR A 163 2.11 -6.50 -5.94
CA THR A 163 1.92 -5.64 -7.11
C THR A 163 0.96 -6.28 -8.12
N MET A 164 1.07 -7.59 -8.37
CA MET A 164 0.15 -8.35 -9.22
C MET A 164 -1.28 -8.35 -8.67
N GLN A 165 -1.46 -8.59 -7.37
CA GLN A 165 -2.77 -8.54 -6.71
C GLN A 165 -3.41 -7.14 -6.78
N PHE A 166 -2.64 -6.09 -6.54
CA PHE A 166 -3.12 -4.71 -6.67
C PHE A 166 -3.50 -4.36 -8.11
N LEU A 167 -2.69 -4.75 -9.08
CA LEU A 167 -3.02 -4.58 -10.50
C LEU A 167 -4.30 -5.34 -10.87
N THR A 168 -4.44 -6.57 -10.38
CA THR A 168 -5.64 -7.41 -10.60
C THR A 168 -6.89 -6.73 -10.05
N ARG A 169 -6.85 -6.21 -8.82
CA ARG A 169 -7.94 -5.39 -8.24
C ARG A 169 -8.27 -4.20 -9.12
N LEU A 170 -7.26 -3.44 -9.57
CA LEU A 170 -7.48 -2.27 -10.42
C LEU A 170 -8.17 -2.65 -11.75
N LEU A 171 -7.76 -3.74 -12.38
CA LEU A 171 -8.35 -4.22 -13.63
C LEU A 171 -9.78 -4.72 -13.41
N MET A 172 -10.01 -5.56 -12.39
CA MET A 172 -11.31 -6.16 -12.09
C MET A 172 -12.39 -5.13 -11.69
N LYS A 173 -12.01 -4.09 -10.95
CA LYS A 173 -12.93 -3.01 -10.53
C LYS A 173 -12.98 -1.82 -11.47
N SER A 174 -12.27 -1.88 -12.59
CA SER A 174 -12.31 -0.80 -13.57
C SER A 174 -13.51 -0.93 -14.48
N VAL A 175 -14.29 0.15 -14.56
CA VAL A 175 -15.37 0.30 -15.55
C VAL A 175 -14.81 0.22 -16.98
N GLU A 176 -13.56 0.67 -17.18
CA GLU A 176 -12.92 0.63 -18.50
C GLU A 176 -12.71 -0.80 -19.01
N PHE A 177 -12.41 -1.74 -18.11
CA PHE A 177 -12.03 -3.11 -18.49
C PHE A 177 -13.15 -4.13 -18.35
N ALA A 178 -14.32 -3.72 -17.83
CA ALA A 178 -15.53 -4.54 -17.73
C ALA A 178 -15.28 -5.94 -17.12
N SER A 179 -14.53 -6.01 -16.02
CA SER A 179 -14.19 -7.24 -15.29
C SER A 179 -13.54 -8.32 -16.19
N PRO A 180 -12.28 -8.10 -16.62
CA PRO A 180 -11.61 -8.98 -17.57
C PRO A 180 -11.23 -10.32 -16.94
N THR A 181 -11.06 -11.36 -17.77
CA THR A 181 -10.41 -12.60 -17.33
C THR A 181 -8.91 -12.38 -17.15
N ILE A 182 -8.38 -12.78 -15.99
CA ILE A 182 -6.96 -12.65 -15.65
C ILE A 182 -6.36 -14.06 -15.51
N VAL A 183 -5.32 -14.32 -16.29
CA VAL A 183 -4.56 -15.58 -16.24
C VAL A 183 -3.20 -15.30 -15.63
N LEU A 184 -2.86 -16.01 -14.56
CA LEU A 184 -1.55 -15.97 -13.92
C LEU A 184 -0.79 -17.24 -14.30
N ILE A 185 0.46 -17.10 -14.73
CA ILE A 185 1.31 -18.20 -15.13
C ILE A 185 2.63 -18.07 -14.38
N THR A 186 3.06 -19.14 -13.74
CA THR A 186 4.36 -19.23 -13.07
C THR A 186 5.13 -20.44 -13.61
N ASP A 187 6.46 -20.40 -13.50
CA ASP A 187 7.36 -21.45 -13.99
C ASP A 187 7.49 -22.63 -13.01
N ARG A 188 7.38 -22.35 -11.71
CA ARG A 188 7.53 -23.32 -10.62
C ARG A 188 6.22 -23.59 -9.89
N THR A 189 6.03 -24.86 -9.51
CA THR A 189 4.85 -25.34 -8.76
C THR A 189 4.75 -24.71 -7.37
N ASP A 190 5.85 -24.60 -6.62
CA ASP A 190 5.81 -24.03 -5.27
C ASP A 190 5.51 -22.52 -5.27
N LEU A 191 5.92 -21.82 -6.33
CA LEU A 191 5.59 -20.42 -6.54
C LEU A 191 4.12 -20.25 -6.96
N ASP A 192 3.62 -21.17 -7.79
CA ASP A 192 2.21 -21.24 -8.17
C ASP A 192 1.33 -21.42 -6.94
N ASP A 193 1.63 -22.40 -6.08
CA ASP A 193 0.87 -22.67 -4.86
C ASP A 193 0.78 -21.43 -3.97
N ARG A 194 1.90 -20.72 -3.77
CA ARG A 194 1.94 -19.50 -2.95
C ARG A 194 1.15 -18.35 -3.57
N LEU A 195 1.30 -18.13 -4.88
CA LEU A 195 0.60 -17.05 -5.58
C LEU A 195 -0.91 -17.34 -5.65
N SER A 196 -1.27 -18.57 -5.99
CA SER A 196 -2.64 -19.07 -6.03
C SER A 196 -3.31 -18.93 -4.66
N ALA A 197 -2.64 -19.36 -3.59
CA ALA A 197 -3.14 -19.17 -2.22
C ALA A 197 -3.35 -17.69 -1.88
N GLN A 198 -2.40 -16.81 -2.22
CA GLN A 198 -2.51 -15.37 -1.98
C GLN A 198 -3.72 -14.76 -2.72
N MET A 199 -3.88 -15.07 -4.00
CA MET A 199 -4.98 -14.55 -4.83
C MET A 199 -6.33 -15.13 -4.41
N CYS A 200 -6.40 -16.42 -4.08
CA CYS A 200 -7.61 -17.06 -3.58
C CYS A 200 -8.03 -16.55 -2.20
N ASN A 201 -7.09 -16.01 -1.41
CA ASN A 201 -7.36 -15.38 -0.12
C ASN A 201 -7.69 -13.88 -0.26
N ALA A 202 -7.87 -13.37 -1.46
CA ALA A 202 -8.16 -11.97 -1.74
C ALA A 202 -9.31 -11.82 -2.75
N LYS A 203 -10.22 -12.80 -2.87
CA LYS A 203 -11.33 -12.79 -3.82
C LYS A 203 -12.29 -11.63 -3.55
N THR A 204 -12.74 -11.44 -2.31
CA THR A 204 -13.62 -10.31 -1.96
C THR A 204 -12.95 -8.97 -2.24
N TYR A 205 -11.65 -8.91 -1.92
CA TYR A 205 -10.83 -7.76 -2.20
C TYR A 205 -10.64 -7.51 -3.70
N ILE A 206 -10.45 -8.52 -4.54
CA ILE A 206 -10.25 -8.35 -5.98
C ILE A 206 -11.58 -7.95 -6.62
N GLY A 207 -12.66 -8.67 -6.30
CA GLY A 207 -13.98 -8.49 -6.88
C GLY A 207 -14.30 -9.55 -7.90
#